data_AF-A0AAV0ASI3-F1
#
_entry.id   AF-A0AAV0ASI3-F1
#
_cell.length_a   1.000
_cell.length_b   1.000
_cell.length_c   1.000
_cell.angle_alpha   90.00
_cell.angle_beta   90.00
_cell.angle_gamma   90.00
#
_symmetry.space_group_name_H-M   'P 1'
#
loop_
_entity.id
_entity.type
_entity.pdbx_description
1 polymer ?
#
loop_
_entity_poly.entity_id
_entity_poly.type
_entity_poly.pdbx_seq_one_letter_code
_entity_poly.pdbx_strand_id
1 'polypeptide(L)' 'YKVLGVKREATDREIKSAYRRLSKKWHPDKNPNNPKANEKFLEISTAYKILIDEEKRS' A
#
# COMPACT_ATOMS: atom_id res chain seq x y z
N TYR A 1 -6.19 5.09 3.12
CA TYR A 1 -6.28 4.73 4.55
C TYR A 1 -6.66 3.27 4.78
N LYS A 2 -7.89 2.82 4.47
CA LYS A 2 -8.32 1.41 4.66
C LYS A 2 -7.45 0.38 3.93
N VAL A 3 -7.02 0.66 2.70
CA VAL A 3 -6.19 -0.27 1.88
C VAL A 3 -4.83 -0.56 2.53
N LEU A 4 -4.18 0.46 3.10
CA LEU A 4 -2.92 0.29 3.83
C LEU A 4 -3.14 -0.11 5.31
N GLY A 5 -4.38 -0.10 5.79
CA GLY A 5 -4.71 -0.35 7.20
C GLY A 5 -4.15 0.71 8.16
N VAL A 6 -4.00 1.95 7.68
CA VAL A 6 -3.45 3.07 8.46
C VAL A 6 -4.54 4.10 8.79
N LYS A 7 -4.40 4.75 9.94
CA LYS A 7 -5.30 5.83 10.38
C LYS A 7 -5.23 7.03 9.42
N ARG A 8 -6.29 7.86 9.40
CA ARG A 8 -6.32 9.10 8.61
C ARG A 8 -5.18 10.05 8.96
N GLU A 9 -4.83 10.08 10.24
CA GLU A 9 -3.74 10.89 10.81
C GLU A 9 -2.36 10.22 10.66
N ALA A 10 -2.26 9.08 9.97
CA ALA A 10 -1.02 8.34 9.88
C ALA A 10 0.09 9.19 9.25
N THR A 11 1.23 9.20 9.92
CA THR A 11 2.44 9.88 9.45
C THR A 11 3.00 9.19 8.20
N ASP A 12 3.77 9.91 7.41
CA ASP A 12 4.44 9.35 6.23
C ASP A 12 5.32 8.15 6.55
N ARG A 13 5.89 8.13 7.75
CA ARG A 13 6.68 7.00 8.27
C ARG A 13 5.80 5.76 8.46
N GLU A 14 4.61 5.91 9.03
CA GLU A 14 3.65 4.82 9.20
C GLU A 14 3.11 4.33 7.85
N ILE A 15 2.83 5.24 6.92
CA ILE A 15 2.39 4.92 5.55
C ILE A 15 3.47 4.12 4.81
N LYS A 16 4.73 4.59 4.84
CA LYS A 16 5.87 3.86 4.25
C LYS A 16 6.09 2.50 4.89
N SER A 17 5.90 2.39 6.21
CA SER A 17 6.04 1.11 6.93
C SER A 17 4.94 0.13 6.53
N ALA A 18 3.69 0.59 6.52
CA ALA A 18 2.53 -0.21 6.13
C ALA A 18 2.62 -0.67 4.67
N TYR A 19 3.01 0.23 3.75
CA TYR A 19 3.27 -0.09 2.36
C TYR A 19 4.32 -1.19 2.23
N ARG A 20 5.49 -1.05 2.87
CA ARG A 20 6.55 -2.07 2.81
C ARG A 20 6.09 -3.44 3.33
N ARG A 21 5.33 -3.45 4.44
CA ARG A 21 4.78 -4.70 5.02
C ARG A 21 3.81 -5.39 4.06
N LEU A 22 2.87 -4.63 3.50
CA LEU A 22 1.85 -5.17 2.60
C LEU A 22 2.40 -5.54 1.23
N SER A 23 3.32 -4.73 0.70
CA SER A 23 4.03 -4.97 -0.55
C SER A 23 4.84 -6.27 -0.48
N LYS A 24 5.54 -6.54 0.64
CA LYS A 24 6.20 -7.84 0.85
C LYS A 24 5.23 -9.01 0.99
N LYS A 25 4.04 -8.80 1.57
CA LYS A 25 3.03 -9.84 1.75
C LYS A 25 2.38 -10.25 0.42
N TRP A 26 2.09 -9.26 -0.42
CA TRP A 26 1.39 -9.45 -1.69
C TRP A 26 2.32 -9.38 -2.92
N HIS A 27 3.64 -9.40 -2.71
CA HIS A 27 4.61 -9.28 -3.80
C HIS A 27 4.37 -10.38 -4.85
N PRO A 28 4.35 -10.06 -6.15
CA PRO A 28 4.15 -11.05 -7.21
C PRO A 28 5.21 -12.16 -7.15
N ASP A 29 6.48 -11.84 -6.89
CA ASP A 29 7.54 -12.84 -6.73
C ASP A 29 7.28 -13.87 -5.62
N LYS A 30 6.62 -13.47 -4.53
CA LYS A 30 6.24 -14.38 -3.43
C LYS A 30 4.90 -15.05 -3.64
N ASN A 31 4.12 -14.56 -4.60
CA ASN A 31 2.76 -15.02 -4.88
C ASN A 31 2.56 -15.25 -6.40
N PRO A 32 3.45 -16.00 -7.08
CA PRO A 32 3.43 -16.10 -8.54
C PRO A 32 2.14 -16.75 -9.08
N ASN A 33 1.51 -17.60 -8.27
CA ASN A 33 0.30 -18.34 -8.63
C ASN A 33 -1.00 -17.70 -8.11
N ASN A 34 -0.93 -16.51 -7.50
CA ASN A 34 -2.08 -15.84 -6.94
C ASN A 34 -2.43 -14.58 -7.75
N PRO A 35 -3.40 -14.65 -8.69
CA PRO A 35 -3.79 -13.49 -9.48
C PRO A 35 -4.32 -12.33 -8.61
N LYS A 36 -4.91 -12.63 -7.45
CA LYS A 36 -5.38 -11.61 -6.49
C LYS A 36 -4.22 -10.88 -5.80
N ALA A 37 -3.02 -11.46 -5.76
CA ALA A 37 -1.86 -10.79 -5.18
C ALA A 37 -1.43 -9.60 -6.04
N ASN A 38 -1.52 -9.73 -7.36
CA ASN A 38 -1.22 -8.62 -8.28
C ASN A 38 -2.24 -7.47 -8.11
N GLU A 39 -3.53 -7.78 -8.06
CA GLU A 39 -4.58 -6.77 -7.80
C GLU A 39 -4.36 -6.06 -6.46
N LYS A 40 -4.11 -6.83 -5.39
CA LYS A 40 -3.82 -6.26 -4.06
C LYS A 40 -2.57 -5.39 -4.09
N PHE A 41 -1.51 -5.83 -4.76
CA PHE A 41 -0.27 -5.07 -4.89
C PHE A 41 -0.48 -3.74 -5.62
N LEU A 42 -1.25 -3.73 -6.70
CA LEU A 42 -1.67 -2.53 -7.42
C LEU A 42 -2.50 -1.57 -6.54
N GLU A 43 -3.49 -2.10 -5.80
CA GLU A 43 -4.27 -1.31 -4.84
C GLU A 43 -3.36 -0.67 -3.78
N ILE A 44 -2.44 -1.45 -3.21
CA ILE A 44 -1.50 -1.00 -2.16
C ILE A 44 -0.57 0.10 -2.70
N SER A 45 -0.06 -0.07 -3.92
CA SER A 45 0.82 0.91 -4.59
C SER A 45 0.08 2.21 -4.89
N THR A 46 -1.14 2.12 -5.43
CA THR A 46 -1.98 3.28 -5.72
C THR A 46 -2.35 4.04 -4.43
N ALA A 47 -2.76 3.31 -3.39
CA ALA A 47 -3.07 3.90 -2.10
C ALA A 47 -1.85 4.59 -1.47
N TYR A 48 -0.66 4.00 -1.57
CA TYR A 48 0.58 4.63 -1.11
C TYR A 48 0.88 5.90 -1.89
N LYS A 49 0.76 5.87 -3.22
CA LYS A 49 1.03 7.02 -4.09
C LYS A 49 0.09 8.19 -3.79
N ILE A 50 -1.19 7.94 -3.53
CA ILE A 50 -2.16 8.99 -3.14
C ILE A 50 -1.84 9.56 -1.75
N LEU A 51 -1.38 8.73 -0.80
CA LEU A 51 -1.15 9.15 0.58
C LEU A 51 0.18 9.86 0.81
N ILE A 52 1.20 9.56 0.00
CA ILE A 52 2.52 10.19 0.06
C ILE A 52 2.59 11.48 -0.77
N ASP A 53 1.67 11.64 -1.72
CA ASP A 53 1.53 12.84 -2.53
C ASP A 53 0.72 13.86 -1.71
N GLU A 54 1.43 14.74 -0.99
CA GLU A 54 0.84 15.75 -0.10
C GLU A 54 -0.17 16.65 -0.82
N GLU A 55 0.01 16.86 -2.13
CA GLU A 55 -0.86 17.67 -2.99
C GLU A 55 -2.15 16.92 -3.40
N LYS A 56 -2.15 15.57 -3.37
CA LYS A 56 -3.36 14.73 -3.57
C LYS A 56 -4.02 14.27 -2.28
N ARG A 57 -3.47 14.67 -1.13
CA ARG A 57 -3.95 14.26 0.20
C ARG A 57 -5.06 15.16 0.75
N SER A 58 -5.25 16.33 0.13
CA SER A 58 -6.27 17.35 0.43
C SER A 58 -7.66 16.98 -0.07
#